data_AF-A0A3L7RZJ5-F1
#
_entry.id   AF-A0A3L7RZJ5-F1
#
_cell.length_a   1.000
_cell.length_b   1.000
_cell.length_c   1.000
_cell.angle_alpha   90.00
_cell.angle_beta   90.00
_cell.angle_gamma   90.00
#
_symmetry.space_group_name_H-M   'P 1'
#
loop_
_entity.id
_entity.type
_entity.pdbx_description
1 polymer ?
#
loop_
_entity_poly.entity_id
_entity_poly.type
_entity_poly.pdbx_seq_one_letter_code
_entity_poly.pdbx_strand_id
1 'polypeptide(L)'
;MTSDTFRNALFSLQSRQNLAAASALAATIVVGAVSSAAEPFPANQPFSTNEPAVNTSFDLSADNPFSSPSPLLFHTPAFDIIKVEHFQPAFMAGMKQQLAEMETIASQKDAPTFDNTIVAIEKSGALLTRVRNVFSNLTSAHKNDALQNIETELAPLQAAHSDNILLNRRLYERVARLWDSRESLKLNGEQAEVLKQHYESFVRAGAKLNDEQQARIRSLNEQLSKLETKFEENLLAISKERAVVVDDVKELDGMDAADIAAAAEGAKERGLEGKYLLEITNTTRVPVLSSLNNRSLRKRVWEASAFRGLGRDGGIDNRPLILEIAQLRAERA
;
A
#
# COMPACT_ATOMS: atom_id res chain seq x y z
N MET A 1 18.39 -0.45 52.12
CA MET A 1 19.34 0.16 53.08
C MET A 1 20.47 0.73 52.24
N THR A 2 20.69 2.02 52.02
CA THR A 2 20.19 3.32 52.51
C THR A 2 20.49 4.29 51.36
N SER A 3 19.49 4.97 50.77
CA SER A 3 19.18 6.39 51.05
C SER A 3 20.41 7.22 51.39
N ASP A 4 20.87 8.06 50.46
CA ASP A 4 21.20 9.47 50.71
C ASP A 4 22.00 10.07 49.54
N THR A 5 21.27 10.50 48.50
CA THR A 5 21.67 11.67 47.70
C THR A 5 20.42 12.27 47.08
N PHE A 6 19.57 12.83 47.95
CA PHE A 6 18.42 13.64 47.59
C PHE A 6 18.87 15.09 47.37
N ARG A 7 18.42 15.68 46.26
CA ARG A 7 17.79 17.00 46.16
C ARG A 7 18.51 18.24 46.77
N ASN A 8 18.83 19.19 45.89
CA ASN A 8 18.34 20.59 45.85
C ASN A 8 19.42 21.65 45.61
N ALA A 9 19.29 22.39 44.49
CA ALA A 9 19.46 23.84 44.35
C ALA A 9 19.16 24.20 42.87
N LEU A 10 17.93 24.55 42.47
CA LEU A 10 17.30 25.87 42.52
C LEU A 10 18.14 27.04 41.96
N PHE A 11 17.72 27.50 40.77
CA PHE A 11 17.47 28.88 40.34
C PHE A 11 18.58 29.96 40.30
N SER A 12 18.61 30.57 39.11
CA SER A 12 18.72 32.02 38.82
C SER A 12 20.06 32.60 38.32
N LEU A 13 19.89 33.54 37.37
CA LEU A 13 20.79 34.58 36.81
C LEU A 13 21.03 34.38 35.31
N GLN A 14 20.19 34.90 34.40
CA GLN A 14 20.07 36.31 33.97
C GLN A 14 21.40 37.03 33.64
N SER A 15 21.67 37.16 32.33
CA SER A 15 22.18 38.37 31.65
C SER A 15 21.84 38.20 30.15
N ARG A 16 20.89 38.94 29.55
CA ARG A 16 20.95 40.36 29.08
C ARG A 16 22.23 40.65 28.29
N GLN A 17 22.26 41.33 27.15
CA GLN A 17 21.32 41.91 26.18
C GLN A 17 22.23 42.62 25.14
N ASN A 18 21.75 42.80 23.90
CA ASN A 18 21.95 43.92 22.94
C ASN A 18 21.79 43.37 21.50
N LEU A 19 20.69 43.59 20.75
CA LEU A 19 20.24 44.82 20.04
C LEU A 19 21.36 45.48 19.21
N ALA A 20 21.19 45.93 17.95
CA ALA A 20 20.09 45.92 16.98
C ALA A 20 20.59 46.52 15.64
N ALA A 21 19.72 46.46 14.62
CA ALA A 21 19.65 47.28 13.39
C ALA A 21 20.60 46.95 12.23
N ALA A 22 20.26 47.16 10.95
CA ALA A 22 19.03 47.25 10.16
C ALA A 22 19.52 47.53 8.72
N SER A 23 18.93 46.94 7.69
CA SER A 23 18.82 47.54 6.34
C SER A 23 17.85 46.74 5.48
N ALA A 24 16.86 47.47 4.96
CA ALA A 24 15.83 47.01 4.06
C ALA A 24 16.30 47.09 2.60
N LEU A 25 15.81 46.19 1.74
CA LEU A 25 15.50 46.52 0.36
C LEU A 25 14.29 45.70 -0.08
N ALA A 26 13.28 46.42 -0.58
CA ALA A 26 12.03 45.89 -1.10
C ALA A 26 12.21 45.38 -2.54
N ALA A 27 11.53 44.29 -2.88
CA ALA A 27 11.15 43.97 -4.26
C ALA A 27 9.82 43.22 -4.24
N THR A 28 8.77 43.93 -4.64
CA THR A 28 7.41 43.44 -4.81
C THR A 28 7.31 42.66 -6.13
N ILE A 29 6.95 41.37 -6.07
CA ILE A 29 6.38 40.66 -7.22
C ILE A 29 5.09 40.00 -6.72
N VAL A 30 3.97 40.48 -7.26
CA VAL A 30 2.64 39.89 -7.12
C VAL A 30 2.53 38.76 -8.15
N VAL A 31 2.42 37.51 -7.68
CA VAL A 31 1.85 36.40 -8.45
C VAL A 31 0.83 35.72 -7.56
N GLY A 32 -0.44 35.82 -7.96
CA GLY A 32 -1.54 35.12 -7.32
C GLY A 32 -1.41 33.62 -7.53
N ALA A 33 -1.35 32.86 -6.45
CA ALA A 33 -1.57 31.43 -6.44
C ALA A 33 -2.85 31.17 -5.65
N VAL A 34 -3.86 30.68 -6.35
CA VAL A 34 -5.14 30.23 -5.79
C VAL A 34 -4.86 28.99 -4.94
N SER A 35 -4.94 29.14 -3.62
CA SER A 35 -4.93 28.01 -2.69
C SER A 35 -6.32 27.38 -2.71
N SER A 36 -6.50 26.33 -3.52
CA SER A 36 -7.64 25.42 -3.38
C SER A 36 -7.27 24.39 -2.33
N ALA A 37 -7.61 24.67 -1.07
CA ALA A 37 -7.73 23.64 -0.06
C ALA A 37 -8.89 22.74 -0.47
N ALA A 38 -8.63 21.46 -0.71
CA ALA A 38 -9.67 20.46 -0.90
C ALA A 38 -10.44 20.33 0.42
N GLU A 39 -11.66 20.85 0.45
CA GLU A 39 -12.58 20.64 1.56
C GLU A 39 -13.07 19.18 1.60
N PRO A 40 -13.32 18.62 2.80
CA PRO A 40 -13.87 17.28 2.93
C PRO A 40 -15.30 17.23 2.37
N PHE A 41 -15.58 16.23 1.52
CA PHE A 41 -16.89 15.99 0.93
C PHE A 41 -17.98 15.88 2.01
N PRO A 42 -19.03 16.74 2.00
CA PRO A 42 -20.16 16.57 2.91
C PRO A 42 -21.07 15.44 2.40
N ALA A 43 -21.35 14.48 3.27
CA ALA A 43 -22.39 13.49 3.06
C ALA A 43 -23.79 14.16 3.15
N ASN A 44 -24.70 13.75 2.26
CA ASN A 44 -26.10 14.16 2.11
C ASN A 44 -26.39 15.54 1.49
N GLN A 45 -26.57 15.57 0.15
CA GLN A 45 -27.62 16.36 -0.51
C GLN A 45 -28.20 15.62 -1.73
N PRO A 46 -29.51 15.78 -2.04
CA PRO A 46 -30.12 15.18 -3.21
C PRO A 46 -29.70 15.92 -4.49
N PHE A 47 -29.23 15.17 -5.50
CA PHE A 47 -28.79 15.72 -6.77
C PHE A 47 -29.95 16.39 -7.54
N SER A 48 -29.82 17.69 -7.79
CA SER A 48 -30.61 18.43 -8.77
C SER A 48 -29.85 18.47 -10.10
N THR A 49 -30.51 18.07 -11.19
CA THR A 49 -29.95 17.96 -12.54
C THR A 49 -29.93 19.33 -13.23
N ASN A 50 -28.74 19.82 -13.63
CA ASN A 50 -28.50 20.57 -14.87
C ASN A 50 -27.04 21.06 -14.98
N GLU A 51 -26.17 20.25 -15.59
CA GLU A 51 -24.94 20.66 -16.29
C GLU A 51 -24.49 19.52 -17.25
N PRO A 52 -23.78 19.80 -18.36
CA PRO A 52 -23.70 18.90 -19.50
C PRO A 52 -22.85 17.66 -19.21
N ALA A 53 -23.42 16.50 -19.50
CA ALA A 53 -22.87 15.18 -19.19
C ALA A 53 -21.53 14.90 -19.88
N VAL A 54 -20.46 14.74 -19.09
CA VAL A 54 -19.32 13.94 -19.48
C VAL A 54 -19.78 12.48 -19.47
N ASN A 55 -19.90 11.89 -20.65
CA ASN A 55 -20.25 10.48 -20.86
C ASN A 55 -19.29 9.57 -20.06
N THR A 56 -19.76 9.08 -18.93
CA THR A 56 -19.10 8.05 -18.11
C THR A 56 -19.83 6.73 -18.31
N SER A 57 -19.70 6.15 -19.50
CA SER A 57 -20.07 4.75 -19.73
C SER A 57 -19.01 3.86 -19.08
N PHE A 58 -19.22 3.54 -17.79
CA PHE A 58 -18.40 2.63 -16.98
C PHE A 58 -18.70 1.14 -17.29
N ASP A 59 -18.73 0.77 -18.56
CA ASP A 59 -18.68 -0.63 -18.98
C ASP A 59 -17.31 -0.89 -19.59
N LEU A 60 -16.66 -1.98 -19.14
CA LEU A 60 -15.36 -2.35 -19.67
C LEU A 60 -15.50 -2.67 -21.16
N SER A 61 -14.70 -2.04 -22.01
CA SER A 61 -14.70 -2.34 -23.44
C SER A 61 -14.50 -3.84 -23.67
N ALA A 62 -15.25 -4.42 -24.61
CA ALA A 62 -15.11 -5.81 -25.02
C ALA A 62 -13.69 -6.12 -25.53
N ASP A 63 -12.98 -5.11 -26.03
CA ASP A 63 -11.60 -5.24 -26.50
C ASP A 63 -10.57 -5.34 -25.37
N ASN A 64 -10.96 -5.02 -24.12
CA ASN A 64 -10.06 -5.21 -22.98
C ASN A 64 -9.92 -6.73 -22.70
N PRO A 65 -8.69 -7.27 -22.63
CA PRO A 65 -8.46 -8.72 -22.51
C PRO A 65 -8.95 -9.32 -21.18
N PHE A 66 -9.30 -8.48 -20.18
CA PHE A 66 -9.88 -8.93 -18.92
C PHE A 66 -11.41 -9.06 -18.96
N SER A 67 -12.08 -8.51 -19.98
CA SER A 67 -13.55 -8.44 -20.10
C SER A 67 -14.22 -9.82 -20.11
N SER A 68 -13.50 -10.86 -20.53
CA SER A 68 -13.96 -12.24 -20.53
C SER A 68 -12.88 -13.21 -20.04
N PRO A 69 -13.24 -14.48 -19.72
CA PRO A 69 -12.26 -15.53 -19.53
C PRO A 69 -11.32 -15.68 -20.73
N SER A 70 -10.04 -15.92 -20.45
CA SER A 70 -9.06 -16.20 -21.50
C SER A 70 -9.46 -17.47 -22.26
N PRO A 71 -9.39 -17.48 -23.60
CA PRO A 71 -9.64 -18.67 -24.40
C PRO A 71 -8.46 -19.66 -24.39
N LEU A 72 -7.32 -19.28 -23.81
CA LEU A 72 -6.14 -20.16 -23.72
C LEU A 72 -6.40 -21.31 -22.76
N LEU A 73 -5.60 -22.38 -22.88
CA LEU A 73 -5.69 -23.57 -22.04
C LEU A 73 -5.66 -23.19 -20.54
N PHE A 74 -6.57 -23.78 -19.76
CA PHE A 74 -6.79 -23.48 -18.34
C PHE A 74 -7.09 -22.01 -18.03
N HIS A 75 -7.58 -21.24 -19.01
CA HIS A 75 -7.78 -19.79 -18.89
C HIS A 75 -6.50 -19.02 -18.55
N THR A 76 -5.34 -19.52 -18.99
CA THR A 76 -4.06 -18.84 -18.81
C THR A 76 -4.13 -17.40 -19.32
N PRO A 77 -3.62 -16.39 -18.58
CA PRO A 77 -3.63 -15.02 -19.04
C PRO A 77 -2.92 -14.85 -20.39
N ALA A 78 -3.55 -14.13 -21.32
CA ALA A 78 -3.00 -13.84 -22.65
C ALA A 78 -1.99 -12.68 -22.55
N PHE A 79 -0.80 -12.97 -22.00
CA PHE A 79 0.25 -11.98 -21.73
C PHE A 79 0.75 -11.27 -23.00
N ASP A 80 0.56 -11.86 -24.17
CA ASP A 80 0.90 -11.30 -25.48
C ASP A 80 0.04 -10.08 -25.86
N ILE A 81 -1.19 -9.98 -25.34
CA ILE A 81 -2.11 -8.87 -25.62
C ILE A 81 -2.41 -7.99 -24.40
N ILE A 82 -2.04 -8.42 -23.19
CA ILE A 82 -2.23 -7.63 -21.97
C ILE A 82 -1.21 -6.50 -21.96
N LYS A 83 -1.71 -5.27 -21.81
CA LYS A 83 -0.91 -4.04 -21.75
C LYS A 83 -1.23 -3.26 -20.48
N VAL A 84 -0.34 -2.33 -20.12
CA VAL A 84 -0.44 -1.53 -18.90
C VAL A 84 -1.77 -0.74 -18.87
N GLU A 85 -2.18 -0.17 -19.99
CA GLU A 85 -3.43 0.58 -20.14
C GLU A 85 -4.71 -0.24 -19.87
N HIS A 86 -4.63 -1.58 -19.86
CA HIS A 86 -5.78 -2.44 -19.61
C HIS A 86 -6.12 -2.59 -18.13
N PHE A 87 -5.17 -2.37 -17.21
CA PHE A 87 -5.35 -2.68 -15.79
C PHE A 87 -6.34 -1.75 -15.10
N GLN A 88 -6.10 -0.44 -15.13
CA GLN A 88 -6.92 0.52 -14.38
C GLN A 88 -8.41 0.46 -14.79
N PRO A 89 -8.78 0.45 -16.09
CA PRO A 89 -10.18 0.27 -16.48
C PRO A 89 -10.79 -1.06 -16.00
N ALA A 90 -10.02 -2.16 -16.06
CA ALA A 90 -10.50 -3.47 -15.64
C ALA A 90 -10.69 -3.58 -14.11
N PHE A 91 -9.80 -2.97 -13.32
CA PHE A 91 -9.98 -2.87 -11.87
C PHE A 91 -11.23 -2.07 -11.50
N MET A 92 -11.41 -0.90 -12.11
CA MET A 92 -12.57 -0.05 -11.86
C MET A 92 -13.88 -0.75 -12.21
N ALA A 93 -13.94 -1.39 -13.38
CA ALA A 93 -15.11 -2.16 -13.79
C ALA A 93 -15.35 -3.38 -12.89
N GLY A 94 -14.29 -4.10 -12.51
CA GLY A 94 -14.36 -5.26 -11.62
C GLY A 94 -14.87 -4.91 -10.21
N MET A 95 -14.37 -3.82 -9.62
CA MET A 95 -14.85 -3.34 -8.32
C MET A 95 -16.32 -2.92 -8.38
N LYS A 96 -16.71 -2.16 -9.41
CA LYS A 96 -18.10 -1.76 -9.64
C LYS A 96 -19.02 -2.97 -9.79
N GLN A 97 -18.65 -3.94 -10.62
CA GLN A 97 -19.42 -5.16 -10.84
C GLN A 97 -19.58 -5.95 -9.54
N GLN A 98 -18.49 -6.15 -8.80
CA GLN A 98 -18.56 -6.91 -7.54
C GLN A 98 -19.44 -6.21 -6.50
N LEU A 99 -19.38 -4.87 -6.39
CA LEU A 99 -20.28 -4.15 -5.47
C LEU A 99 -21.76 -4.31 -5.86
N ALA A 100 -22.08 -4.35 -7.15
CA ALA A 100 -23.45 -4.60 -7.62
C ALA A 100 -23.92 -6.04 -7.32
N GLU A 101 -23.03 -7.03 -7.47
CA GLU A 101 -23.29 -8.42 -7.08
C GLU A 101 -23.52 -8.53 -5.56
N MET A 102 -22.69 -7.86 -4.75
CA MET A 102 -22.85 -7.80 -3.29
C MET A 102 -24.16 -7.15 -2.88
N GLU A 103 -24.56 -6.05 -3.53
CA GLU A 103 -25.83 -5.40 -3.27
C GLU A 103 -27.01 -6.31 -3.64
N THR A 104 -26.89 -7.06 -4.73
CA THR A 104 -27.90 -8.06 -5.14
C THR A 104 -28.07 -9.12 -4.04
N ILE A 105 -26.98 -9.63 -3.47
CA ILE A 105 -27.02 -10.60 -2.37
C ILE A 105 -27.61 -9.97 -1.11
N ALA A 106 -27.15 -8.78 -0.74
CA ALA A 106 -27.57 -8.08 0.47
C ALA A 106 -29.07 -7.67 0.45
N SER A 107 -29.64 -7.43 -0.72
CA SER A 107 -31.02 -6.97 -0.90
C SER A 107 -32.05 -8.10 -1.13
N GLN A 108 -31.62 -9.37 -1.16
CA GLN A 108 -32.53 -10.50 -1.31
C GLN A 108 -33.58 -10.55 -0.18
N LYS A 109 -34.85 -10.68 -0.56
CA LYS A 109 -35.98 -10.83 0.39
C LYS A 109 -36.09 -12.23 0.97
N ASP A 110 -35.61 -13.23 0.24
CA ASP A 110 -35.60 -14.62 0.70
C ASP A 110 -34.67 -14.77 1.91
N ALA A 111 -35.03 -15.71 2.79
CA ALA A 111 -34.20 -16.06 3.93
C ALA A 111 -32.79 -16.49 3.46
N PRO A 112 -31.72 -16.13 4.20
CA PRO A 112 -30.37 -16.55 3.85
C PRO A 112 -30.26 -18.07 3.80
N THR A 113 -29.66 -18.57 2.73
CA THR A 113 -29.21 -19.95 2.57
C THR A 113 -27.72 -19.96 2.25
N PHE A 114 -27.05 -21.10 2.45
CA PHE A 114 -25.64 -21.24 2.07
C PHE A 114 -25.42 -20.84 0.61
N ASP A 115 -26.32 -21.26 -0.30
CA ASP A 115 -26.19 -20.99 -1.73
C ASP A 115 -26.45 -19.52 -2.10
N ASN A 116 -27.52 -18.92 -1.57
CA ASN A 116 -27.89 -17.55 -1.95
C ASN A 116 -27.03 -16.47 -1.28
N THR A 117 -26.21 -16.84 -0.30
CA THR A 117 -25.34 -15.93 0.45
C THR A 117 -23.87 -16.32 0.28
N ILE A 118 -23.42 -17.46 0.82
CA ILE A 118 -21.99 -17.82 0.81
C ILE A 118 -21.51 -18.19 -0.60
N VAL A 119 -22.20 -19.09 -1.30
CA VAL A 119 -21.82 -19.45 -2.68
C VAL A 119 -21.95 -18.24 -3.62
N ALA A 120 -22.94 -17.39 -3.39
CA ALA A 120 -23.10 -16.15 -4.16
C ALA A 120 -21.94 -15.17 -3.92
N ILE A 121 -21.49 -15.01 -2.67
CA ILE A 121 -20.31 -14.19 -2.33
C ILE A 121 -19.06 -14.77 -3.01
N GLU A 122 -18.83 -16.09 -2.92
CA GLU A 122 -17.67 -16.77 -3.51
C GLU A 122 -17.61 -16.67 -5.04
N LYS A 123 -18.76 -16.58 -5.71
CA LYS A 123 -18.84 -16.43 -7.17
C LYS A 123 -18.71 -14.98 -7.64
N SER A 124 -18.79 -14.01 -6.73
CA SER A 124 -18.70 -12.60 -7.06
C SER A 124 -17.30 -12.18 -7.49
N GLY A 125 -17.20 -11.03 -8.16
CA GLY A 125 -15.92 -10.37 -8.44
C GLY A 125 -15.04 -11.13 -9.43
N ALA A 126 -15.60 -11.99 -10.27
CA ALA A 126 -14.84 -12.79 -11.23
C ALA A 126 -13.92 -11.93 -12.13
N LEU A 127 -14.40 -10.77 -12.60
CA LEU A 127 -13.60 -9.81 -13.36
C LEU A 127 -12.45 -9.24 -12.51
N LEU A 128 -12.76 -8.79 -11.29
CA LEU A 128 -11.77 -8.20 -10.39
C LEU A 128 -10.67 -9.21 -10.02
N THR A 129 -11.04 -10.45 -9.73
CA THR A 129 -10.10 -11.55 -9.46
C THR A 129 -9.19 -11.81 -10.66
N ARG A 130 -9.73 -11.80 -11.88
CA ARG A 130 -8.95 -12.02 -13.11
C ARG A 130 -7.86 -10.96 -13.28
N VAL A 131 -8.21 -9.68 -13.20
CA VAL A 131 -7.24 -8.59 -13.36
C VAL A 131 -6.25 -8.54 -12.20
N ARG A 132 -6.72 -8.76 -10.95
CA ARG A 132 -5.87 -8.74 -9.75
C ARG A 132 -4.78 -9.81 -9.78
N ASN A 133 -5.13 -11.03 -10.18
CA ASN A 133 -4.16 -12.14 -10.23
C ASN A 133 -3.02 -11.86 -11.21
N VAL A 134 -3.33 -11.29 -12.39
CA VAL A 134 -2.31 -10.94 -13.38
C VAL A 134 -1.48 -9.75 -12.91
N PHE A 135 -2.13 -8.72 -12.39
CA PHE A 135 -1.46 -7.52 -11.91
C PHE A 135 -0.47 -7.84 -10.77
N SER A 136 -0.90 -8.60 -9.76
CA SER A 136 -0.05 -9.01 -8.63
C SER A 136 1.14 -9.86 -9.06
N ASN A 137 0.96 -10.75 -10.03
CA ASN A 137 2.07 -11.50 -10.62
C ASN A 137 3.09 -10.56 -11.26
N LEU A 138 2.64 -9.62 -12.10
CA LEU A 138 3.54 -8.67 -12.78
C LEU A 138 4.22 -7.71 -11.82
N THR A 139 3.51 -7.16 -10.82
CA THR A 139 4.14 -6.25 -9.83
C THR A 139 5.12 -6.98 -8.91
N SER A 140 5.00 -8.30 -8.76
CA SER A 140 5.94 -9.11 -7.98
C SER A 140 7.16 -9.55 -8.80
N ALA A 141 6.97 -9.93 -10.07
CA ALA A 141 8.01 -10.56 -10.88
C ALA A 141 8.67 -9.64 -11.92
N HIS A 142 7.96 -8.62 -12.41
CA HIS A 142 8.39 -7.78 -13.52
C HIS A 142 7.86 -6.33 -13.38
N LYS A 143 8.08 -5.74 -12.20
CA LYS A 143 7.61 -4.40 -11.88
C LYS A 143 8.31 -3.34 -12.73
N ASN A 144 7.56 -2.34 -13.17
CA ASN A 144 8.06 -1.13 -13.80
C ASN A 144 7.33 0.10 -13.24
N ASP A 145 7.83 1.30 -13.56
CA ASP A 145 7.29 2.57 -13.03
C ASP A 145 5.80 2.75 -13.35
N ALA A 146 5.34 2.31 -14.53
CA ALA A 146 3.94 2.45 -14.93
C ALA A 146 3.02 1.54 -14.10
N LEU A 147 3.41 0.28 -13.86
CA LEU A 147 2.68 -0.62 -12.97
C LEU A 147 2.72 -0.15 -11.51
N GLN A 148 3.83 0.43 -11.07
CA GLN A 148 3.94 1.00 -9.73
C GLN A 148 2.97 2.17 -9.54
N ASN A 149 2.86 3.08 -10.50
CA ASN A 149 1.93 4.20 -10.42
C ASN A 149 0.47 3.71 -10.33
N ILE A 150 0.11 2.70 -11.13
CA ILE A 150 -1.21 2.06 -11.06
C ILE A 150 -1.45 1.44 -9.68
N GLU A 151 -0.45 0.77 -9.10
CA GLU A 151 -0.56 0.16 -7.77
C GLU A 151 -0.80 1.23 -6.69
N THR A 152 -0.05 2.33 -6.71
CA THR A 152 -0.23 3.48 -5.81
C THR A 152 -1.63 4.09 -5.94
N GLU A 153 -2.12 4.28 -7.18
CA GLU A 153 -3.47 4.82 -7.41
C GLU A 153 -4.59 3.88 -6.96
N LEU A 154 -4.42 2.56 -7.17
CA LEU A 154 -5.45 1.56 -6.87
C LEU A 154 -5.47 1.13 -5.40
N ALA A 155 -4.36 1.23 -4.66
CA ALA A 155 -4.29 0.81 -3.26
C ALA A 155 -5.42 1.39 -2.38
N PRO A 156 -5.64 2.72 -2.33
CA PRO A 156 -6.72 3.29 -1.52
C PRO A 156 -8.11 2.89 -2.02
N LEU A 157 -8.29 2.74 -3.33
CA LEU A 157 -9.58 2.33 -3.92
C LEU A 157 -9.92 0.88 -3.57
N GLN A 158 -8.94 -0.02 -3.58
CA GLN A 158 -9.12 -1.42 -3.20
C GLN A 158 -9.37 -1.59 -1.70
N ALA A 159 -8.74 -0.77 -0.85
CA ALA A 159 -9.03 -0.73 0.57
C ALA A 159 -10.49 -0.31 0.82
N ALA A 160 -10.93 0.80 0.21
CA ALA A 160 -12.31 1.26 0.30
C ALA A 160 -13.32 0.24 -0.24
N HIS A 161 -13.00 -0.44 -1.35
CA HIS A 161 -13.81 -1.53 -1.90
C HIS A 161 -14.01 -2.68 -0.90
N SER A 162 -12.93 -3.10 -0.25
CA SER A 162 -12.97 -4.16 0.76
C SER A 162 -13.80 -3.75 1.98
N ASP A 163 -13.63 -2.52 2.47
CA ASP A 163 -14.43 -1.97 3.56
C ASP A 163 -15.91 -1.85 3.20
N ASN A 164 -16.24 -1.47 1.97
CA ASN A 164 -17.62 -1.40 1.48
C ASN A 164 -18.33 -2.76 1.50
N ILE A 165 -17.59 -3.86 1.34
CA ILE A 165 -18.14 -5.21 1.44
C ILE A 165 -18.19 -5.66 2.90
N LEU A 166 -17.06 -5.63 3.61
CA LEU A 166 -16.94 -6.23 4.94
C LEU A 166 -17.65 -5.45 6.05
N LEU A 167 -17.92 -4.16 5.84
CA LEU A 167 -18.70 -3.34 6.77
C LEU A 167 -20.15 -3.13 6.28
N ASN A 168 -20.60 -3.85 5.24
CA ASN A 168 -22.00 -3.82 4.82
C ASN A 168 -22.87 -4.59 5.81
N ARG A 169 -23.63 -3.85 6.63
CA ARG A 169 -24.50 -4.41 7.68
C ARG A 169 -25.52 -5.42 7.14
N ARG A 170 -26.16 -5.14 6.00
CA ARG A 170 -27.15 -6.05 5.40
C ARG A 170 -26.51 -7.37 4.97
N LEU A 171 -25.32 -7.30 4.36
CA LEU A 171 -24.59 -8.49 3.96
C LEU A 171 -24.13 -9.31 5.18
N TYR A 172 -23.57 -8.65 6.18
CA TYR A 172 -23.17 -9.28 7.44
C TYR A 172 -24.34 -9.98 8.14
N GLU A 173 -25.51 -9.33 8.23
CA GLU A 173 -26.70 -9.92 8.85
C GLU A 173 -27.12 -11.24 8.17
N ARG A 174 -26.96 -11.35 6.85
CA ARG A 174 -27.23 -12.61 6.13
C ARG A 174 -26.24 -13.70 6.54
N VAL A 175 -24.95 -13.38 6.56
CA VAL A 175 -23.89 -14.32 6.98
C VAL A 175 -24.04 -14.72 8.45
N ALA A 176 -24.33 -13.76 9.33
CA ALA A 176 -24.53 -13.99 10.76
C ALA A 176 -25.71 -14.94 11.03
N ARG A 177 -26.84 -14.79 10.32
CA ARG A 177 -27.98 -15.72 10.45
C ARG A 177 -27.60 -17.16 10.08
N LEU A 178 -26.79 -17.35 9.04
CA LEU A 178 -26.27 -18.68 8.69
C LEU A 178 -25.32 -19.21 9.76
N TRP A 179 -24.44 -18.36 10.27
CA TRP A 179 -23.53 -18.72 11.35
C TRP A 179 -24.26 -19.15 12.63
N ASP A 180 -25.29 -18.41 13.04
CA ASP A 180 -26.07 -18.69 14.24
C ASP A 180 -26.89 -19.98 14.11
N SER A 181 -27.31 -20.33 12.89
CA SER A 181 -28.09 -21.54 12.60
C SER A 181 -27.26 -22.71 12.05
N ARG A 182 -25.93 -22.59 12.00
CA ARG A 182 -25.02 -23.52 11.29
C ARG A 182 -25.21 -24.99 11.61
N GLU A 183 -25.49 -25.33 12.88
CA GLU A 183 -25.69 -26.72 13.33
C GLU A 183 -26.93 -27.37 12.68
N SER A 184 -27.92 -26.55 12.27
CA SER A 184 -29.14 -27.02 11.62
C SER A 184 -29.04 -27.12 10.10
N LEU A 185 -28.03 -26.48 9.49
CA LEU A 185 -27.86 -26.38 8.04
C LEU A 185 -27.32 -27.68 7.39
N LYS A 186 -26.86 -28.65 8.20
CA LYS A 186 -26.29 -29.93 7.73
C LYS A 186 -25.18 -29.74 6.67
N LEU A 187 -24.34 -28.72 6.85
CA LEU A 187 -23.22 -28.43 5.97
C LEU A 187 -22.18 -29.55 6.02
N ASN A 188 -21.52 -29.80 4.90
CA ASN A 188 -20.31 -30.63 4.89
C ASN A 188 -19.12 -29.85 5.50
N GLY A 189 -17.97 -30.52 5.68
CA GLY A 189 -16.80 -29.91 6.33
C GLY A 189 -16.27 -28.66 5.62
N GLU A 190 -16.20 -28.67 4.30
CA GLU A 190 -15.73 -27.52 3.50
C GLU A 190 -16.70 -26.35 3.58
N GLN A 191 -18.01 -26.61 3.46
CA GLN A 191 -19.04 -25.58 3.58
C GLN A 191 -19.05 -24.94 4.97
N ALA A 192 -18.91 -25.73 6.02
CA ALA A 192 -18.84 -25.22 7.39
C ALA A 192 -17.60 -24.33 7.60
N GLU A 193 -16.45 -24.72 7.05
CA GLU A 193 -15.22 -23.95 7.14
C GLU A 193 -15.30 -22.63 6.34
N VAL A 194 -15.83 -22.66 5.11
CA VAL A 194 -16.01 -21.43 4.31
C VAL A 194 -16.99 -20.46 4.99
N LEU A 195 -18.10 -20.96 5.55
CA LEU A 195 -19.03 -20.12 6.33
C LEU A 195 -18.32 -19.48 7.53
N LYS A 196 -17.51 -20.26 8.27
CA LYS A 196 -16.72 -19.76 9.40
C LYS A 196 -15.76 -18.66 8.97
N GLN A 197 -14.99 -18.87 7.90
CA GLN A 197 -14.02 -17.90 7.40
C GLN A 197 -14.67 -16.58 6.99
N HIS A 198 -15.81 -16.64 6.30
CA HIS A 198 -16.60 -15.45 5.98
C HIS A 198 -17.07 -14.74 7.24
N TYR A 199 -17.75 -15.46 8.14
CA TYR A 199 -18.24 -14.87 9.40
C TYR A 199 -17.12 -14.19 10.20
N GLU A 200 -16.00 -14.89 10.42
CA GLU A 200 -14.88 -14.31 11.15
C GLU A 200 -14.23 -13.13 10.43
N SER A 201 -14.20 -13.13 9.09
CA SER A 201 -13.67 -12.00 8.31
C SER A 201 -14.52 -10.74 8.49
N PHE A 202 -15.85 -10.86 8.43
CA PHE A 202 -16.75 -9.75 8.74
C PHE A 202 -16.55 -9.24 10.18
N VAL A 203 -16.46 -10.15 11.15
CA VAL A 203 -16.26 -9.76 12.56
C VAL A 203 -14.93 -9.05 12.76
N ARG A 204 -13.81 -9.60 12.24
CA ARG A 204 -12.47 -8.99 12.32
C ARG A 204 -12.37 -7.66 11.59
N ALA A 205 -13.17 -7.46 10.55
CA ALA A 205 -13.25 -6.18 9.85
C ALA A 205 -14.03 -5.11 10.64
N GLY A 206 -14.85 -5.51 11.63
CA GLY A 206 -15.64 -4.59 12.44
C GLY A 206 -17.14 -4.56 12.10
N ALA A 207 -17.68 -5.58 11.43
CA ALA A 207 -19.11 -5.62 11.06
C ALA A 207 -20.08 -5.57 12.26
N LYS A 208 -19.60 -5.93 13.47
CA LYS A 208 -20.36 -5.87 14.73
C LYS A 208 -20.29 -4.53 15.47
N LEU A 209 -19.46 -3.61 15.00
CA LEU A 209 -19.31 -2.29 15.60
C LEU A 209 -20.53 -1.41 15.31
N ASN A 210 -20.73 -0.38 16.14
CA ASN A 210 -21.75 0.64 15.87
C ASN A 210 -21.33 1.56 14.71
N ASP A 211 -22.26 2.39 14.23
CA ASP A 211 -22.03 3.22 13.04
C ASP A 211 -20.84 4.20 13.25
N GLU A 212 -20.68 4.78 14.46
CA GLU A 212 -19.55 5.66 14.78
C GLU A 212 -18.20 4.93 14.76
N GLN A 213 -18.14 3.73 15.34
CA GLN A 213 -16.95 2.88 15.37
C GLN A 213 -16.60 2.36 13.98
N GLN A 214 -17.59 2.01 13.14
CA GLN A 214 -17.35 1.63 11.75
C GLN A 214 -16.79 2.79 10.93
N ALA A 215 -17.30 4.00 11.13
CA ALA A 215 -16.74 5.20 10.50
C ALA A 215 -15.27 5.42 10.93
N ARG A 216 -14.96 5.19 12.22
CA ARG A 216 -13.57 5.26 12.70
C ARG A 216 -12.68 4.20 12.06
N ILE A 217 -13.12 2.94 11.99
CA ILE A 217 -12.35 1.86 11.36
C ILE A 217 -12.06 2.17 9.88
N ARG A 218 -13.04 2.68 9.13
CA ARG A 218 -12.82 3.13 7.73
C ARG A 218 -11.75 4.21 7.65
N SER A 219 -11.84 5.23 8.51
CA SER A 219 -10.84 6.29 8.57
C SER A 219 -9.44 5.78 8.94
N LEU A 220 -9.34 4.80 9.85
CA LEU A 220 -8.08 4.16 10.21
C LEU A 220 -7.50 3.34 9.05
N ASN A 221 -8.33 2.53 8.37
CA ASN A 221 -7.91 1.74 7.22
C ASN A 221 -7.42 2.62 6.06
N GLU A 222 -8.09 3.75 5.80
CA GLU A 222 -7.66 4.73 4.80
C GLU A 222 -6.28 5.33 5.14
N GLN A 223 -6.09 5.77 6.38
CA GLN A 223 -4.81 6.31 6.84
C GLN A 223 -3.69 5.28 6.78
N LEU A 224 -3.95 4.05 7.25
CA LEU A 224 -3.00 2.94 7.18
C LEU A 224 -2.60 2.64 5.73
N SER A 225 -3.55 2.55 4.81
CA SER A 225 -3.26 2.30 3.39
C SER A 225 -2.35 3.36 2.77
N LYS A 226 -2.59 4.64 3.08
CA LYS A 226 -1.72 5.75 2.63
C LYS A 226 -0.31 5.64 3.20
N LEU A 227 -0.18 5.36 4.49
CA LEU A 227 1.12 5.26 5.17
C LEU A 227 1.91 4.03 4.69
N GLU A 228 1.25 2.88 4.49
CA GLU A 228 1.87 1.66 3.98
C GLU A 228 2.35 1.84 2.54
N THR A 229 1.55 2.48 1.67
CA THR A 229 1.98 2.85 0.31
C THR A 229 3.21 3.75 0.35
N LYS A 230 3.19 4.77 1.23
CA LYS A 230 4.33 5.67 1.40
C LYS A 230 5.58 4.95 1.93
N PHE A 231 5.43 3.97 2.81
CA PHE A 231 6.52 3.14 3.29
C PHE A 231 7.18 2.37 2.15
N GLU A 232 6.39 1.75 1.28
CA GLU A 232 6.88 0.98 0.12
C GLU A 232 7.61 1.87 -0.90
N GLU A 233 7.04 3.04 -1.22
CA GLU A 233 7.70 4.05 -2.06
C GLU A 233 9.04 4.47 -1.47
N ASN A 234 9.06 4.75 -0.16
CA ASN A 234 10.28 5.11 0.55
C ASN A 234 11.30 3.96 0.51
N LEU A 235 10.89 2.70 0.66
CA LEU A 235 11.80 1.55 0.58
C LEU A 235 12.46 1.42 -0.80
N LEU A 236 11.71 1.63 -1.88
CA LEU A 236 12.26 1.62 -3.24
C LEU A 236 13.23 2.78 -3.47
N ALA A 237 12.90 3.97 -2.97
CA ALA A 237 13.80 5.11 -3.06
C ALA A 237 15.08 4.90 -2.22
N ILE A 238 14.95 4.28 -1.04
CA ILE A 238 16.07 3.92 -0.15
C ILE A 238 17.01 2.92 -0.82
N SER A 239 16.51 1.92 -1.57
CA SER A 239 17.40 0.97 -2.25
C SER A 239 18.28 1.65 -3.31
N LYS A 240 17.74 2.68 -3.97
CA LYS A 240 18.49 3.55 -4.88
C LYS A 240 19.48 4.45 -4.12
N GLU A 241 19.02 5.15 -3.09
CA GLU A 241 19.79 6.08 -2.25
C GLU A 241 21.01 5.41 -1.58
N ARG A 242 20.81 4.20 -1.06
CA ARG A 242 21.81 3.49 -0.24
C ARG A 242 22.74 2.59 -1.05
N ALA A 243 22.65 2.59 -2.38
CA ALA A 243 23.60 1.85 -3.20
C ALA A 243 25.03 2.41 -3.00
N VAL A 244 26.01 1.52 -2.86
CA VAL A 244 27.39 1.92 -2.57
C VAL A 244 28.17 2.00 -3.87
N VAL A 245 28.57 3.22 -4.22
CA VAL A 245 29.43 3.49 -5.38
C VAL A 245 30.90 3.26 -5.00
N VAL A 246 31.63 2.56 -5.84
CA VAL A 246 33.05 2.24 -5.69
C VAL A 246 33.80 2.75 -6.91
N ASP A 247 34.90 3.46 -6.68
CA ASP A 247 35.65 4.16 -7.74
C ASP A 247 36.76 3.29 -8.35
N ASP A 248 37.44 2.47 -7.53
CA ASP A 248 38.54 1.62 -7.98
C ASP A 248 38.18 0.14 -7.82
N VAL A 249 38.38 -0.63 -8.90
CA VAL A 249 38.19 -2.09 -8.92
C VAL A 249 39.00 -2.80 -7.83
N LYS A 250 40.15 -2.23 -7.43
CA LYS A 250 40.98 -2.80 -6.35
C LYS A 250 40.27 -2.83 -5.00
N GLU A 251 39.27 -1.96 -4.78
CA GLU A 251 38.47 -2.00 -3.57
C GLU A 251 37.56 -3.24 -3.49
N LEU A 252 37.27 -3.87 -4.64
CA LEU A 252 36.42 -5.06 -4.78
C LEU A 252 37.18 -6.38 -4.59
N ASP A 253 38.39 -6.35 -4.03
CA ASP A 253 39.20 -7.54 -3.78
C ASP A 253 38.39 -8.65 -3.09
N GLY A 254 38.47 -9.86 -3.65
CA GLY A 254 37.75 -11.06 -3.22
C GLY A 254 36.40 -11.32 -3.93
N MET A 255 35.87 -10.36 -4.69
CA MET A 255 34.77 -10.61 -5.62
C MET A 255 35.26 -11.35 -6.88
N ASP A 256 34.41 -12.17 -7.48
CA ASP A 256 34.74 -12.80 -8.76
C ASP A 256 34.51 -11.85 -9.95
N ALA A 257 35.00 -12.23 -11.12
CA ALA A 257 34.93 -11.38 -12.30
C ALA A 257 33.50 -11.14 -12.80
N ALA A 258 32.57 -12.07 -12.55
CA ALA A 258 31.18 -11.95 -12.96
C ALA A 258 30.45 -10.91 -12.08
N ASP A 259 30.66 -10.97 -10.77
CA ASP A 259 30.11 -10.00 -9.82
C ASP A 259 30.67 -8.59 -10.06
N ILE A 260 31.96 -8.47 -10.38
CA ILE A 260 32.57 -7.17 -10.73
C ILE A 260 31.95 -6.61 -12.02
N ALA A 261 31.75 -7.45 -13.03
CA ALA A 261 31.10 -7.04 -14.28
C ALA A 261 29.65 -6.59 -14.07
N ALA A 262 28.88 -7.31 -13.24
CA ALA A 262 27.52 -6.94 -12.88
C ALA A 262 27.47 -5.60 -12.13
N ALA A 263 28.39 -5.37 -11.20
CA ALA A 263 28.49 -4.10 -10.48
C ALA A 263 28.84 -2.93 -11.43
N ALA A 264 29.66 -3.15 -12.45
CA ALA A 264 29.99 -2.15 -13.46
C ALA A 264 28.78 -1.82 -14.36
N GLU A 265 28.04 -2.83 -14.81
CA GLU A 265 26.83 -2.60 -15.61
C GLU A 265 25.75 -1.86 -14.80
N GLY A 266 25.52 -2.25 -13.54
CA GLY A 266 24.60 -1.54 -12.65
C GLY A 266 25.00 -0.08 -12.41
N ALA A 267 26.30 0.23 -12.35
CA ALA A 267 26.78 1.61 -12.28
C ALA A 267 26.47 2.39 -13.57
N LYS A 268 26.71 1.77 -14.73
CA LYS A 268 26.44 2.36 -16.05
C LYS A 268 24.95 2.63 -16.26
N GLU A 269 24.06 1.73 -15.85
CA GLU A 269 22.60 1.94 -15.88
C GLU A 269 22.17 3.16 -15.06
N ARG A 270 22.97 3.55 -14.05
CA ARG A 270 22.77 4.76 -13.25
C ARG A 270 23.58 5.97 -13.70
N GLY A 271 24.19 5.92 -14.89
CA GLY A 271 25.00 7.02 -15.45
C GLY A 271 26.35 7.22 -14.77
N LEU A 272 26.86 6.20 -14.05
CA LEU A 272 28.12 6.22 -13.33
C LEU A 272 29.20 5.41 -14.07
N GLU A 273 29.44 5.74 -15.34
CA GLU A 273 30.44 5.03 -16.16
C GLU A 273 31.84 5.06 -15.52
N GLY A 274 32.54 3.92 -15.61
CA GLY A 274 33.86 3.74 -15.01
C GLY A 274 33.85 3.49 -13.50
N LYS A 275 32.68 3.40 -12.87
CA LYS A 275 32.51 3.04 -11.45
C LYS A 275 31.85 1.67 -11.31
N TYR A 276 31.73 1.22 -10.06
CA TYR A 276 31.05 -0.02 -9.70
C TYR A 276 29.96 0.28 -8.66
N LEU A 277 28.82 -0.38 -8.79
CA LEU A 277 27.68 -0.17 -7.92
C LEU A 277 27.36 -1.45 -7.15
N LEU A 278 27.44 -1.38 -5.82
CA LEU A 278 27.03 -2.46 -4.93
C LEU A 278 25.65 -2.13 -4.34
N GLU A 279 24.64 -2.90 -4.73
CA GLU A 279 23.28 -2.72 -4.23
C GLU A 279 23.09 -3.39 -2.86
N ILE A 280 22.21 -2.80 -2.04
CA ILE A 280 21.76 -3.45 -0.80
C ILE A 280 20.57 -4.36 -1.08
N THR A 281 20.52 -5.51 -0.42
CA THR A 281 19.37 -6.42 -0.51
C THR A 281 18.36 -6.16 0.62
N ASN A 282 17.21 -6.82 0.56
CA ASN A 282 16.15 -6.71 1.58
C ASN A 282 16.59 -7.21 2.97
N THR A 283 17.65 -8.02 3.08
CA THR A 283 18.19 -8.51 4.35
C THR A 283 19.27 -7.61 4.95
N THR A 284 19.38 -7.57 6.28
CA THR A 284 20.40 -6.77 6.99
C THR A 284 21.83 -7.18 6.60
N ARG A 285 22.07 -8.47 6.38
CA ARG A 285 23.34 -8.97 5.83
C ARG A 285 23.20 -9.07 4.32
N VAL A 286 24.09 -8.37 3.62
CA VAL A 286 24.15 -8.36 2.15
C VAL A 286 25.15 -9.44 1.70
N PRO A 287 24.82 -10.28 0.70
CA PRO A 287 25.67 -11.40 0.25
C PRO A 287 27.11 -11.00 -0.08
N VAL A 288 27.33 -9.86 -0.73
CA VAL A 288 28.66 -9.38 -1.13
C VAL A 288 29.66 -9.25 0.03
N LEU A 289 29.17 -9.14 1.28
CA LEU A 289 30.02 -9.08 2.47
C LEU A 289 30.85 -10.34 2.71
N SER A 290 30.45 -11.52 2.18
CA SER A 290 31.23 -12.75 2.30
C SER A 290 32.42 -12.81 1.36
N SER A 291 32.35 -12.11 0.22
CA SER A 291 33.38 -12.14 -0.82
C SER A 291 34.40 -11.02 -0.66
N LEU A 292 33.99 -9.86 -0.15
CA LEU A 292 34.87 -8.69 -0.01
C LEU A 292 35.95 -8.87 1.06
N ASN A 293 37.23 -8.77 0.69
CA ASN A 293 38.37 -8.74 1.60
C ASN A 293 38.62 -7.35 2.20
N ASN A 294 38.23 -6.29 1.49
CA ASN A 294 38.39 -4.90 1.95
C ASN A 294 37.46 -4.59 3.13
N ARG A 295 38.03 -4.49 4.34
CA ARG A 295 37.28 -4.20 5.58
C ARG A 295 36.55 -2.86 5.55
N SER A 296 37.14 -1.84 4.93
CA SER A 296 36.53 -0.51 4.85
C SER A 296 35.28 -0.55 3.97
N LEU A 297 35.37 -1.20 2.82
CA LEU A 297 34.22 -1.38 1.93
C LEU A 297 33.14 -2.26 2.55
N ARG A 298 33.50 -3.38 3.21
CA ARG A 298 32.53 -4.18 3.98
C ARG A 298 31.76 -3.34 4.99
N LYS A 299 32.45 -2.45 5.71
CA LYS A 299 31.80 -1.53 6.66
C LYS A 299 30.82 -0.61 5.93
N ARG A 300 31.23 0.05 4.84
CA ARG A 300 30.36 0.93 4.04
C ARG A 300 29.10 0.21 3.56
N VAL A 301 29.23 -0.99 2.99
CA VAL A 301 28.09 -1.82 2.52
C VAL A 301 27.19 -2.24 3.67
N TRP A 302 27.76 -2.67 4.80
CA TRP A 302 26.96 -3.04 5.97
C TRP A 302 26.19 -1.83 6.54
N GLU A 303 26.83 -0.67 6.68
CA GLU A 303 26.19 0.55 7.18
C GLU A 303 25.14 1.10 6.20
N ALA A 304 25.35 0.92 4.89
CA ALA A 304 24.36 1.22 3.88
C ALA A 304 23.05 0.44 4.10
N SER A 305 23.15 -0.87 4.37
CA SER A 305 22.00 -1.74 4.64
C SER A 305 21.44 -1.56 6.06
N ALA A 306 22.27 -1.62 7.10
CA ALA A 306 21.85 -1.61 8.50
C ALA A 306 21.18 -0.30 8.93
N PHE A 307 21.55 0.82 8.32
CA PHE A 307 21.01 2.13 8.65
C PHE A 307 20.03 2.68 7.62
N ARG A 308 19.58 1.83 6.68
CA ARG A 308 18.58 2.21 5.68
C ARG A 308 17.29 2.70 6.38
N GLY A 309 16.71 3.79 5.87
CA GLY A 309 15.47 4.34 6.43
C GLY A 309 15.60 5.01 7.80
N LEU A 310 16.81 5.32 8.28
CA LEU A 310 17.05 6.03 9.54
C LEU A 310 17.32 7.53 9.37
N GLY A 311 17.20 8.08 8.16
CA GLY A 311 17.46 9.50 7.88
C GLY A 311 18.92 9.93 8.02
N ARG A 312 19.87 8.99 7.94
CA ARG A 312 21.29 9.34 8.03
C ARG A 312 21.72 10.13 6.81
N ASP A 313 22.61 11.10 7.03
CA ASP A 313 23.22 11.92 5.97
C ASP A 313 22.18 12.68 5.12
N GLY A 314 21.02 13.02 5.72
CA GLY A 314 19.92 13.70 5.03
C GLY A 314 19.06 12.77 4.15
N GLY A 315 19.26 11.45 4.25
CA GLY A 315 18.48 10.44 3.53
C GLY A 315 17.06 10.27 4.05
N ILE A 316 16.34 9.31 3.48
CA ILE A 316 14.95 9.02 3.83
C ILE A 316 14.84 8.43 5.26
N ASP A 317 13.92 8.97 6.06
CA ASP A 317 13.60 8.49 7.42
C ASP A 317 12.20 7.88 7.48
N ASN A 318 12.12 6.57 7.72
CA ASN A 318 10.86 5.84 7.87
C ASN A 318 10.43 5.70 9.33
N ARG A 319 11.23 6.11 10.32
CA ARG A 319 10.90 5.91 11.74
C ARG A 319 9.61 6.62 12.17
N PRO A 320 9.37 7.91 11.81
CA PRO A 320 8.12 8.58 12.17
C PRO A 320 6.90 7.87 11.57
N LEU A 321 7.02 7.45 10.31
CA LEU A 321 5.97 6.76 9.58
C LEU A 321 5.64 5.39 10.19
N ILE A 322 6.65 4.60 10.57
CA ILE A 322 6.45 3.30 11.25
C ILE A 322 5.77 3.50 12.61
N LEU A 323 6.14 4.55 13.35
CA LEU A 323 5.54 4.86 14.64
C LEU A 323 4.04 5.17 14.48
N GLU A 324 3.68 5.97 13.48
CA GLU A 324 2.29 6.31 13.18
C GLU A 324 1.49 5.06 12.76
N ILE A 325 2.03 4.22 11.87
CA ILE A 325 1.41 2.93 11.51
C ILE A 325 1.16 2.07 12.75
N ALA A 326 2.15 1.95 13.64
CA ALA A 326 2.02 1.14 14.85
C ALA A 326 0.93 1.67 15.80
N GLN A 327 0.83 2.99 15.95
CA GLN A 327 -0.22 3.64 16.76
C GLN A 327 -1.61 3.40 16.18
N LEU A 328 -1.79 3.60 14.87
CA LEU A 328 -3.07 3.36 14.20
C LEU A 328 -3.48 1.89 14.24
N ARG A 329 -2.52 0.96 14.09
CA ARG A 329 -2.79 -0.48 14.24
C ARG A 329 -3.18 -0.86 15.67
N ALA A 330 -2.61 -0.21 16.69
CA ALA A 330 -2.98 -0.41 18.08
C ALA A 330 -4.38 0.13 18.40
N GLU A 331 -4.77 1.26 17.78
CA GLU A 331 -6.15 1.78 17.91
C GLU A 331 -7.18 0.91 17.18
N ARG A 332 -6.81 0.35 16.03
CA ARG A 332 -7.67 -0.54 15.23
C ARG A 332 -7.92 -1.90 15.90
N ALA A 333 -6.99 -2.39 16.72
CA ALA A 333 -7.03 -3.71 17.35
C ALA A 333 -7.94 -3.74 18.58
#